data_AF-A0A420HVB0-F1
#
_entry.id   AF-A0A420HVB0-F1
#
_cell.length_a   1.000
_cell.length_b   1.000
_cell.length_c   1.000
_cell.angle_alpha   90.00
_cell.angle_beta   90.00
_cell.angle_gamma   90.00
#
_symmetry.space_group_name_H-M   'P 1'
#
loop_
_entity.id
_entity.type
_entity.pdbx_description
1 polymer ?
#
loop_
_entity_poly.entity_id
_entity_poly.type
_entity_poly.pdbx_seq_one_letter_code
_entity_poly.pdbx_strand_id
1 'polypeptide(L)'
;RIPGNINDVRSTEPFEWAEGQTTHTQARSIKEKCQTTGIYRQRVQTALNPGHSIGITPRHNERGRMPKIPDQKARQMVTWLLSDPANRRVKFSNVPLVAPELELQNHGKTAIQTAFSSQGYGRRTSKTKAFSNTHAHKQMRLEFARWGRTWSRERLYQQVFSDEVWAHGGANGRNFVTVLCQ
;
A
#
# COMPACT_ATOMS: atom_id res chain seq x y z
N ARG A 1 -49.48 3.37 4.26
CA ARG A 1 -50.04 1.98 4.29
C ARG A 1 -49.64 1.33 2.97
N ILE A 2 -48.66 0.43 2.99
CA ILE A 2 -48.21 -0.38 1.85
C ILE A 2 -48.23 -1.81 2.38
N PRO A 3 -49.00 -2.76 1.81
CA PRO A 3 -48.86 -4.17 2.14
C PRO A 3 -48.01 -4.84 1.04
N GLY A 4 -46.93 -5.50 1.44
CA GLY A 4 -46.07 -6.26 0.54
C GLY A 4 -45.38 -7.36 1.33
N ASN A 5 -46.04 -8.51 1.43
CA ASN A 5 -45.63 -9.71 2.12
C ASN A 5 -44.48 -10.40 1.35
N ILE A 6 -43.28 -10.42 1.91
CA ILE A 6 -42.11 -11.13 1.38
C ILE A 6 -41.91 -12.37 2.25
N ASN A 7 -42.64 -13.43 1.95
CA ASN A 7 -42.33 -14.76 2.41
C ASN A 7 -42.89 -15.71 1.35
N ASP A 8 -42.09 -16.00 0.33
CA ASP A 8 -42.39 -17.14 -0.51
C ASP A 8 -41.14 -17.80 -1.09
N VAL A 9 -41.13 -19.12 -0.91
CA VAL A 9 -40.38 -20.17 -1.64
C VAL A 9 -38.85 -20.22 -1.48
N ARG A 10 -38.39 -21.07 -0.55
CA ARG A 10 -37.17 -21.87 -0.73
C ARG A 10 -37.56 -23.33 -0.94
N SER A 11 -37.60 -23.76 -2.20
CA SER A 11 -37.64 -25.18 -2.57
C SER A 11 -36.27 -25.79 -2.29
N THR A 12 -36.26 -26.90 -1.57
CA THR A 12 -35.04 -27.62 -1.15
C THR A 12 -35.06 -28.98 -1.84
N GLU A 13 -34.51 -29.06 -3.04
CA GLU A 13 -34.24 -30.34 -3.70
C GLU A 13 -32.81 -30.78 -3.34
N PRO A 14 -32.60 -32.02 -2.88
CA PRO A 14 -31.27 -32.53 -2.55
C PRO A 14 -30.47 -32.89 -3.81
N PHE A 15 -29.26 -32.35 -3.88
CA PHE A 15 -28.31 -32.59 -4.96
C PHE A 15 -27.58 -33.93 -4.74
N GLU A 16 -27.89 -34.94 -5.57
CA GLU A 16 -27.21 -36.23 -5.58
C GLU A 16 -25.79 -36.11 -6.19
N TRP A 17 -24.77 -36.45 -5.41
CA TRP A 17 -23.40 -36.60 -5.90
C TRP A 17 -23.21 -38.00 -6.49
N ALA A 18 -23.02 -38.08 -7.81
CA ALA A 18 -22.60 -39.31 -8.47
C ALA A 18 -21.16 -39.66 -8.06
N GLU A 19 -20.96 -40.84 -7.49
CA GLU A 19 -19.66 -41.40 -7.16
C GLU A 19 -18.87 -41.71 -8.45
N GLY A 20 -18.00 -40.78 -8.83
CA GLY A 20 -17.10 -40.94 -9.97
C GLY A 20 -16.00 -41.97 -9.70
N GLN A 21 -15.98 -43.04 -10.50
CA GLN A 21 -14.93 -44.06 -10.54
C GLN A 21 -13.55 -43.44 -10.73
N THR A 22 -12.64 -43.65 -9.77
CA THR A 22 -11.25 -43.19 -9.87
C THR A 22 -10.46 -44.15 -10.75
N THR A 23 -10.27 -43.81 -12.03
CA THR A 23 -9.43 -44.61 -12.93
C THR A 23 -7.95 -44.44 -12.57
N HIS A 24 -7.33 -45.54 -12.16
CA HIS A 24 -5.92 -45.60 -11.79
C HIS A 24 -5.05 -45.36 -13.05
N THR A 25 -4.63 -44.12 -13.27
CA THR A 25 -3.77 -43.78 -14.41
C THR A 25 -2.37 -44.33 -14.17
N GLN A 26 -1.95 -45.31 -14.97
CA GLN A 26 -0.57 -45.84 -14.94
C GLN A 26 0.44 -44.71 -15.24
N ALA A 27 1.48 -44.62 -14.41
CA ALA A 27 2.52 -43.62 -14.56
C ALA A 27 3.34 -43.89 -15.84
N ARG A 28 3.18 -43.02 -16.86
CA ARG A 28 3.96 -43.07 -18.11
C ARG A 28 5.46 -42.97 -17.87
N SER A 29 6.24 -43.63 -18.73
CA SER A 29 7.70 -43.61 -18.68
C SER A 29 8.26 -42.20 -18.93
N ILE A 30 9.45 -41.89 -18.39
CA ILE A 30 10.10 -40.57 -18.56
C ILE A 30 10.36 -40.26 -20.04
N LYS A 31 10.70 -41.28 -20.84
CA LYS A 31 10.98 -41.14 -22.27
C LYS A 31 9.74 -40.67 -23.03
N GLU A 32 8.60 -41.25 -22.72
CA GLU A 32 7.31 -40.90 -23.32
C GLU A 32 6.89 -39.47 -22.93
N LYS A 33 7.03 -39.10 -21.65
CA LYS A 33 6.76 -37.73 -21.17
C LYS A 33 7.62 -36.69 -21.89
N CYS A 34 8.90 -36.96 -22.15
CA CYS A 34 9.78 -36.04 -22.89
C CYS A 34 9.37 -35.88 -24.35
N GLN A 35 8.92 -36.95 -25.00
CA GLN A 35 8.46 -36.92 -26.40
C GLN A 35 7.15 -36.15 -26.55
N THR A 36 6.21 -36.32 -25.61
CA THR A 36 4.91 -35.62 -25.68
C THR A 36 5.01 -34.13 -25.33
N THR A 37 5.86 -33.77 -24.38
CA THR A 37 5.95 -32.37 -23.88
C THR A 37 7.02 -31.53 -24.56
N GLY A 38 7.97 -32.15 -25.27
CA GLY A 38 9.16 -31.48 -25.80
C GLY A 38 10.12 -30.96 -24.72
N ILE A 39 9.89 -31.29 -23.44
CA ILE A 39 10.72 -30.87 -22.31
C ILE A 39 11.94 -31.78 -22.21
N TYR A 40 13.11 -31.17 -22.04
CA TYR A 40 14.38 -31.89 -21.94
C TYR A 40 14.43 -32.85 -20.74
N ARG A 41 14.99 -34.05 -20.95
CA ARG A 41 15.01 -35.17 -19.98
C ARG A 41 15.54 -34.78 -18.60
N GLN A 42 16.56 -33.91 -18.53
CA GLN A 42 17.11 -33.46 -17.24
C GLN A 42 16.09 -32.68 -16.40
N ARG A 43 15.23 -31.86 -17.01
CA ARG A 43 14.21 -31.10 -16.27
C ARG A 43 13.14 -32.00 -15.68
N VAL A 44 12.74 -33.03 -16.43
CA VAL A 44 11.79 -34.05 -15.95
C VAL A 44 12.39 -34.86 -14.80
N GLN A 45 13.67 -35.22 -14.90
CA GLN A 45 14.38 -35.95 -13.83
C GLN A 45 14.50 -35.10 -12.55
N THR A 46 14.87 -33.83 -12.66
CA THR A 46 14.98 -32.92 -11.50
C THR A 46 13.62 -32.72 -10.82
N ALA A 47 12.53 -32.63 -11.57
CA ALA A 47 11.18 -32.47 -11.01
C ALA A 47 10.65 -33.75 -10.33
N LEU A 48 11.15 -34.93 -10.71
CA LEU A 48 10.71 -36.22 -10.17
C LEU A 48 11.59 -36.75 -9.03
N ASN A 49 12.73 -36.11 -8.73
CA ASN A 49 13.62 -36.53 -7.65
C ASN A 49 13.07 -36.08 -6.28
N PRO A 50 12.57 -36.98 -5.42
CA PRO A 50 11.90 -36.63 -4.17
C PRO A 50 12.84 -36.02 -3.09
N GLY A 51 14.17 -36.14 -3.28
CA GLY A 51 15.17 -35.48 -2.42
C GLY A 51 15.39 -33.99 -2.71
N HIS A 52 14.78 -33.46 -3.77
CA HIS A 52 14.73 -32.03 -4.07
C HIS A 52 13.31 -31.53 -3.82
N SER A 53 12.99 -31.19 -2.57
CA SER A 53 11.76 -30.50 -2.21
C SER A 53 11.80 -29.04 -2.68
N ILE A 54 11.98 -28.81 -3.97
CA ILE A 54 11.70 -27.53 -4.61
C ILE A 54 10.19 -27.55 -4.84
N GLY A 55 9.46 -26.56 -4.31
CA GLY A 55 8.03 -26.42 -4.58
C GLY A 55 7.72 -26.59 -6.07
N ILE A 56 6.54 -27.14 -6.39
CA ILE A 56 6.09 -27.48 -7.76
C ILE A 56 6.23 -26.28 -8.72
N THR A 57 6.20 -25.05 -8.20
CA THR A 57 6.54 -23.84 -8.93
C THR A 57 8.05 -23.61 -8.95
N PRO A 58 8.70 -23.57 -10.14
CA PRO A 58 10.09 -23.16 -10.26
C PRO A 58 10.27 -21.80 -9.57
N ARG A 59 10.90 -21.79 -8.40
CA ARG A 59 11.36 -20.55 -7.79
C ARG A 59 12.60 -20.14 -8.56
N HIS A 60 12.42 -19.31 -9.57
CA HIS A 60 13.56 -18.59 -10.12
C HIS A 60 14.21 -17.89 -8.94
N ASN A 61 15.49 -18.17 -8.68
CA ASN A 61 16.27 -17.34 -7.79
C ASN A 61 16.33 -15.98 -8.47
N GLU A 62 15.33 -15.14 -8.21
CA GLU A 62 15.26 -13.76 -8.63
C GLU A 62 16.41 -13.06 -7.92
N ARG A 63 17.61 -13.23 -8.48
CA ARG A 63 18.70 -12.29 -8.32
C ARG A 63 18.23 -11.06 -9.09
N GLY A 64 17.29 -10.35 -8.47
CA GLY A 64 16.80 -9.09 -8.96
C GLY A 64 17.98 -8.20 -9.28
N ARG A 65 17.77 -7.27 -10.22
CA ARG A 65 18.81 -6.32 -10.61
C ARG A 65 19.42 -5.70 -9.34
N MET A 66 20.73 -5.81 -9.20
CA MET A 66 21.43 -5.21 -8.06
C MET A 66 21.13 -3.71 -8.01
N PRO A 67 20.92 -3.13 -6.81
CA PRO A 67 20.66 -1.71 -6.67
C PRO A 67 21.85 -0.92 -7.22
N LYS A 68 21.57 0.18 -7.94
CA LYS A 68 22.60 1.04 -8.52
C LYS A 68 23.47 1.74 -7.47
N ILE A 69 22.93 1.93 -6.27
CA ILE A 69 23.62 2.51 -5.12
C ILE A 69 23.73 1.40 -4.07
N PRO A 70 24.95 1.03 -3.65
CA PRO A 70 25.17 0.03 -2.60
C PRO A 70 24.53 0.43 -1.27
N ASP A 71 24.14 -0.57 -0.48
CA ASP A 71 23.46 -0.39 0.81
C ASP A 71 24.29 0.43 1.83
N GLN A 72 25.61 0.24 1.86
CA GLN A 72 26.51 1.05 2.70
C GLN A 72 26.41 2.55 2.36
N LYS A 73 26.34 2.88 1.07
CA LYS A 73 26.22 4.26 0.61
C LYS A 73 24.83 4.82 0.88
N ALA A 74 23.79 4.00 0.78
CA ALA A 74 22.44 4.38 1.19
C ALA A 74 22.37 4.73 2.69
N ARG A 75 23.08 4.00 3.57
CA ARG A 75 23.21 4.38 5.00
C ARG A 75 23.91 5.72 5.21
N GLN A 76 24.96 6.02 4.44
CA GLN A 76 25.63 7.32 4.49
C GLN A 76 24.68 8.45 4.06
N MET A 77 23.89 8.23 3.00
CA MET A 77 22.85 9.17 2.57
C MET A 77 21.83 9.45 3.68
N VAL A 78 21.42 8.44 4.45
CA VAL A 78 20.52 8.62 5.61
C VAL A 78 21.21 9.39 6.74
N THR A 79 22.48 9.11 7.01
CA THR A 79 23.26 9.84 8.02
C THR A 79 23.33 11.33 7.67
N TRP A 80 23.61 11.65 6.40
CA TRP A 80 23.55 13.01 5.87
C TRP A 80 22.14 13.63 5.94
N LEU A 81 21.09 12.85 5.64
CA LEU A 81 19.71 13.33 5.73
C LEU A 81 19.30 13.71 7.17
N LEU A 82 19.89 13.04 8.18
CA LEU A 82 19.57 13.24 9.58
C LEU A 82 20.44 14.30 10.27
N SER A 83 21.61 14.63 9.72
CA SER A 83 22.52 15.62 10.31
C SER A 83 21.93 17.04 10.36
N ASP A 84 21.11 17.42 9.38
CA ASP A 84 20.45 18.73 9.33
C ASP A 84 18.97 18.60 8.89
N PRO A 85 18.00 19.18 9.64
CA PRO A 85 16.61 19.30 9.21
C PRO A 85 16.40 19.91 7.82
N ALA A 86 17.28 20.81 7.36
CA ALA A 86 17.24 21.42 6.04
C ALA A 86 17.45 20.39 4.92
N ASN A 87 18.30 19.38 5.14
CA ASN A 87 18.59 18.31 4.16
C ASN A 87 17.32 17.53 3.78
N ARG A 88 16.38 17.40 4.70
CA ARG A 88 15.08 16.72 4.48
C ARG A 88 14.20 17.41 3.44
N ARG A 89 14.47 18.68 3.13
CA ARG A 89 13.69 19.48 2.16
C ARG A 89 14.31 19.47 0.76
N VAL A 90 15.54 18.99 0.62
CA VAL A 90 16.26 18.97 -0.66
C VAL A 90 15.55 18.04 -1.65
N LYS A 91 15.43 18.47 -2.92
CA LYS A 91 14.91 17.60 -3.99
C LYS A 91 15.95 16.52 -4.30
N PHE A 92 15.52 15.28 -4.56
CA PHE A 92 16.45 14.18 -4.90
C PHE A 92 17.38 14.51 -6.08
N SER A 93 16.92 15.30 -7.05
CA SER A 93 17.73 15.79 -8.19
C SER A 93 18.90 16.68 -7.77
N ASN A 94 18.78 17.35 -6.62
CA ASN A 94 19.74 18.34 -6.15
C ASN A 94 20.68 17.78 -5.09
N VAL A 95 20.45 16.55 -4.59
CA VAL A 95 21.31 15.92 -3.58
C VAL A 95 22.76 15.84 -4.05
N PRO A 96 23.09 15.46 -5.30
CA PRO A 96 24.49 15.43 -5.75
C PRO A 96 25.18 16.81 -5.76
N LEU A 97 24.41 17.90 -5.87
CA LEU A 97 24.93 19.26 -5.87
C LEU A 97 25.14 19.79 -4.44
N VAL A 98 24.20 19.49 -3.53
CA VAL A 98 24.22 19.98 -2.15
C VAL A 98 25.13 19.13 -1.26
N ALA A 99 25.32 17.85 -1.60
CA ALA A 99 26.11 16.88 -0.84
C ALA A 99 27.16 16.20 -1.74
N PRO A 100 28.16 16.95 -2.25
CA PRO A 100 29.20 16.39 -3.11
C PRO A 100 30.01 15.29 -2.42
N GLU A 101 30.12 15.31 -1.09
CA GLU A 101 30.79 14.30 -0.25
C GLU A 101 30.13 12.92 -0.32
N LEU A 102 28.87 12.83 -0.76
CA LEU A 102 28.20 11.54 -1.00
C LEU A 102 28.55 10.94 -2.35
N GLU A 103 29.32 11.62 -3.20
CA GLU A 103 29.78 11.13 -4.51
C GLU A 103 28.62 10.58 -5.39
N LEU A 104 27.51 11.34 -5.47
CA LEU A 104 26.29 10.91 -6.18
C LEU A 104 26.15 11.50 -7.60
N GLN A 105 27.18 12.16 -8.13
CA GLN A 105 27.15 12.90 -9.40
C GLN A 105 26.78 12.01 -10.60
N ASN A 106 27.14 10.71 -10.54
CA ASN A 106 26.86 9.74 -11.59
C ASN A 106 25.54 8.97 -11.41
N HIS A 107 24.73 9.33 -10.41
CA HIS A 107 23.48 8.63 -10.09
C HIS A 107 22.26 9.49 -10.41
N GLY A 108 21.39 8.98 -11.29
CA GLY A 108 20.12 9.64 -11.61
C GLY A 108 19.15 9.67 -10.43
N LYS A 109 18.20 10.60 -10.47
CA LYS A 109 17.15 10.82 -9.45
C LYS A 109 16.48 9.52 -8.96
N THR A 110 16.13 8.61 -9.88
CA THR A 110 15.45 7.35 -9.54
C THR A 110 16.33 6.45 -8.67
N ALA A 111 17.65 6.38 -8.93
CA ALA A 111 18.55 5.57 -8.13
C ALA A 111 18.67 6.11 -6.70
N ILE A 112 18.78 7.44 -6.55
CA ILE A 112 18.80 8.13 -5.26
C ILE A 112 17.49 7.89 -4.50
N GLN A 113 16.36 8.01 -5.17
CA GLN A 113 15.04 7.73 -4.58
C GLN A 113 14.93 6.28 -4.11
N THR A 114 15.30 5.31 -4.95
CA THR A 114 15.28 3.89 -4.58
C THR A 114 16.21 3.59 -3.40
N ALA A 115 17.39 4.23 -3.34
CA ALA A 115 18.30 4.09 -2.21
C ALA A 115 17.72 4.63 -0.89
N PHE A 116 17.04 5.78 -0.91
CA PHE A 116 16.31 6.25 0.28
C PHE A 116 15.17 5.30 0.66
N SER A 117 14.42 4.80 -0.33
CA SER A 117 13.30 3.88 -0.11
C SER A 117 13.74 2.53 0.43
N SER A 118 14.90 2.01 0.04
CA SER A 118 15.45 0.78 0.64
C SER A 118 15.80 0.95 2.13
N GLN A 119 16.06 2.17 2.57
CA GLN A 119 16.27 2.51 3.99
C GLN A 119 14.98 2.94 4.72
N GLY A 120 13.80 2.79 4.09
CA GLY A 120 12.50 3.18 4.68
C GLY A 120 12.17 4.67 4.57
N TYR A 121 12.93 5.45 3.80
CA TYR A 121 12.67 6.87 3.58
C TYR A 121 11.91 7.12 2.28
N GLY A 122 10.87 7.93 2.37
CA GLY A 122 10.05 8.37 1.25
C GLY A 122 9.80 9.87 1.32
N ARG A 123 9.53 10.49 0.17
CA ARG A 123 9.14 11.90 0.14
C ARG A 123 7.70 12.02 0.63
N ARG A 124 7.50 12.73 1.74
CA ARG A 124 6.17 13.18 2.15
C ARG A 124 5.98 14.62 1.71
N THR A 125 4.89 14.91 1.03
CA THR A 125 4.43 16.29 0.88
C THR A 125 3.93 16.76 2.23
N SER A 126 4.42 17.90 2.71
CA SER A 126 3.75 18.57 3.82
C SER A 126 2.34 18.88 3.34
N LYS A 127 1.32 18.38 4.05
CA LYS A 127 -0.04 18.85 3.81
C LYS A 127 -0.02 20.36 3.96
N THR A 128 -0.46 21.09 2.93
CA THR A 128 -0.60 22.53 3.00
C THR A 128 -1.43 22.85 4.23
N LYS A 129 -0.85 23.53 5.22
CA LYS A 129 -1.61 23.98 6.38
C LYS A 129 -2.46 25.14 5.89
N ALA A 130 -3.76 24.86 5.68
CA ALA A 130 -4.72 25.86 5.21
C ALA A 130 -4.93 27.02 6.18
N PHE A 131 -4.45 26.90 7.43
CA PHE A 131 -4.64 27.92 8.45
C PHE A 131 -3.45 28.86 8.58
N SER A 132 -3.76 30.14 8.75
CA SER A 132 -2.80 31.16 9.16
C SER A 132 -2.09 30.73 10.47
N ASN A 133 -0.75 30.75 10.42
CA ASN A 133 0.14 30.33 11.50
C ASN A 133 0.63 31.51 12.36
N THR A 134 -0.06 32.66 12.30
CA THR A 134 0.24 33.81 13.17
C THR A 134 0.15 33.39 14.64
N HIS A 135 0.96 34.03 15.49
CA HIS A 135 0.99 33.72 16.91
C HIS A 135 -0.39 33.90 17.56
N ALA A 136 -1.08 34.99 17.22
CA ALA A 136 -2.45 35.27 17.66
C ALA A 136 -3.42 34.12 17.37
N HIS A 137 -3.47 33.60 16.13
CA HIS A 137 -4.35 32.47 15.79
C HIS A 137 -3.97 31.17 16.51
N LYS A 138 -2.69 30.97 16.83
CA LYS A 138 -2.25 29.82 17.65
C LYS A 138 -2.74 29.97 19.09
N GLN A 139 -2.63 31.16 19.68
CA GLN A 139 -3.11 31.41 21.04
C GLN A 139 -4.63 31.25 21.13
N MET A 140 -5.38 31.86 20.22
CA MET A 140 -6.85 31.73 20.19
C MET A 140 -7.30 30.26 20.08
N ARG A 141 -6.67 29.46 19.21
CA ARG A 141 -6.96 28.02 19.12
C ARG A 141 -6.60 27.26 20.40
N LEU A 142 -5.49 27.62 21.05
CA LEU A 142 -5.06 27.00 22.30
C LEU A 142 -6.03 27.33 23.45
N GLU A 143 -6.45 28.58 23.56
CA GLU A 143 -7.44 29.04 24.54
C GLU A 143 -8.79 28.37 24.30
N PHE A 144 -9.26 28.31 23.05
CA PHE A 144 -10.49 27.60 22.70
C PHE A 144 -10.41 26.11 23.07
N ALA A 145 -9.29 25.43 22.79
CA ALA A 145 -9.11 24.04 23.16
C ALA A 145 -9.06 23.83 24.69
N ARG A 146 -8.41 24.74 25.43
CA ARG A 146 -8.38 24.72 26.89
C ARG A 146 -9.78 24.90 27.48
N TRP A 147 -10.55 25.83 26.93
CA TRP A 147 -11.94 26.05 27.32
C TRP A 147 -12.84 24.85 26.95
N GLY A 148 -12.67 24.28 25.76
CA GLY A 148 -13.38 23.07 25.33
C GLY A 148 -13.16 21.88 26.27
N ARG A 149 -11.96 21.78 26.86
CA ARG A 149 -11.63 20.73 27.83
C ARG A 149 -12.44 20.84 29.13
N THR A 150 -12.99 22.00 29.46
CA THR A 150 -13.83 22.20 30.65
C THR A 150 -15.31 21.97 30.38
N TRP A 151 -15.70 21.58 29.16
CA TRP A 151 -17.10 21.34 28.82
C TRP A 151 -17.60 20.04 29.45
N SER A 152 -18.81 20.07 30.00
CA SER A 152 -19.50 18.86 30.47
C SER A 152 -20.00 18.03 29.28
N ARG A 153 -20.34 16.76 29.56
CA ARG A 153 -20.91 15.88 28.53
C ARG A 153 -22.26 16.40 28.03
N GLU A 154 -23.11 16.88 28.94
CA GLU A 154 -24.44 17.43 28.61
C GLU A 154 -24.32 18.59 27.63
N ARG A 155 -23.37 19.51 27.87
CA ARG A 155 -23.09 20.61 26.95
C ARG A 155 -22.64 20.13 25.58
N LEU A 156 -21.75 19.13 25.53
CA LEU A 156 -21.30 18.54 24.26
C LEU A 156 -22.46 17.95 23.46
N TYR A 157 -23.44 17.33 24.12
CA TYR A 157 -24.63 16.78 23.47
C TYR A 157 -25.59 17.86 22.96
N GLN A 158 -25.63 19.03 23.59
CA GLN A 158 -26.48 20.15 23.17
C GLN A 158 -25.82 21.05 22.12
N GLN A 159 -24.53 20.86 21.83
CA GLN A 159 -23.79 21.71 20.92
C GLN A 159 -24.00 21.28 19.46
N VAL A 160 -24.62 22.17 18.67
CA VAL A 160 -24.71 22.01 17.21
C VAL A 160 -23.63 22.88 16.56
N PHE A 161 -22.86 22.28 15.66
CA PHE A 161 -21.89 22.99 14.82
C PHE A 161 -22.42 23.04 13.39
N SER A 162 -22.44 24.22 12.80
CA SER A 162 -22.70 24.42 11.37
C SER A 162 -21.45 25.00 10.70
N ASP A 163 -21.13 24.52 9.51
CA ASP A 163 -20.05 25.05 8.68
C ASP A 163 -20.54 25.15 7.24
N GLU A 164 -20.07 26.17 6.52
CA GLU A 164 -20.40 26.39 5.12
C GLU A 164 -19.31 25.77 4.25
N VAL A 165 -19.65 24.70 3.54
CA VAL A 165 -18.74 24.08 2.58
C VAL A 165 -19.12 24.50 1.17
N TRP A 166 -18.17 25.07 0.44
CA TRP A 166 -18.33 25.33 -0.99
C TRP A 166 -18.36 24.00 -1.75
N ALA A 167 -19.54 23.59 -2.19
CA ALA A 167 -19.70 22.48 -3.12
C ALA A 167 -19.32 22.95 -4.52
N HIS A 168 -18.04 22.84 -4.89
CA HIS A 168 -17.65 22.99 -6.29
C HIS A 168 -18.28 21.83 -7.09
N GLY A 169 -19.30 22.15 -7.87
CA GLY A 169 -20.02 21.24 -8.76
C GLY A 169 -19.14 20.75 -9.92
N GLY A 170 -18.10 19.98 -9.63
CA GLY A 170 -17.36 19.23 -10.61
C GLY A 170 -18.14 17.98 -11.01
N ALA A 171 -18.82 18.04 -12.16
CA ALA A 171 -19.33 16.98 -13.04
C ALA A 171 -19.98 15.68 -12.52
N ASN A 172 -19.90 15.25 -11.25
CA ASN A 172 -20.57 14.02 -10.79
C ASN A 172 -20.99 14.10 -9.31
N GLY A 173 -22.31 14.07 -9.10
CA GLY A 173 -22.94 13.57 -7.87
C GLY A 173 -23.33 14.63 -6.83
N ARG A 174 -24.64 14.95 -6.78
CA ARG A 174 -25.26 15.79 -5.75
C ARG A 174 -24.98 15.25 -4.35
N ASN A 175 -24.61 16.12 -3.41
CA ASN A 175 -24.64 15.79 -1.98
C ASN A 175 -25.87 16.44 -1.35
N PHE A 176 -26.80 15.63 -0.84
CA PHE A 176 -27.86 16.07 0.05
C PHE A 176 -27.39 15.81 1.48
N VAL A 177 -27.52 16.81 2.36
CA VAL A 177 -27.38 16.59 3.80
C VAL A 177 -28.74 16.91 4.40
N THR A 178 -29.44 15.87 4.83
CA THR A 178 -30.62 15.99 5.69
C THR A 178 -30.14 15.76 7.12
N VAL A 179 -30.36 16.72 8.01
CA VAL A 179 -30.13 16.54 9.44
C VAL A 179 -31.37 16.95 10.21
N LEU A 180 -31.96 15.98 10.89
CA LEU A 180 -32.69 16.20 12.13
C LEU A 180 -32.02 15.29 13.15
N CYS A 181 -31.34 15.87 14.13
CA CYS A 181 -30.83 15.12 15.27
C CYS A 181 -31.36 15.83 16.52
N GLN A 182 -31.92 14.99 17.39
CA GLN A 182 -32.81 15.27 18.51
C GLN A 182 -32.28 16.30 19.51
#